data_AF-A0AAV9IAL7-F1
#
_entry.id   AF-A0AAV9IAL7-F1
#
_cell.length_a   1.000
_cell.length_b   1.000
_cell.length_c   1.000
_cell.angle_alpha   90.00
_cell.angle_beta   90.00
_cell.angle_gamma   90.00
#
_symmetry.space_group_name_H-M   'P 1'
#
loop_
_entity.id
_entity.type
_entity.pdbx_description
1 polymer ?
#
loop_
_entity_poly.entity_id
_entity_poly.type
_entity_poly.pdbx_seq_one_letter_code
_entity_poly.pdbx_strand_id
1 'polypeptide(L)'
;MSHLEQVEERDQIFPNSIFRAKGHDQNLQVARGKHLSSEKREVETSFTGKSSELSRSAPVSDGFHFHPVKSVSPKNYTTTFTEVAVGTDDKLPVYEVYYPHVSRKAPVVLDSPHSGRYYPADFGSAAPISKLRWGEDAYVDELILGGVESGAIVLYALFPRCYIDVNRFPNDIDMELVDGEWPEALAVSEKTKKGLGLLRKYVVPGVRVYQRKLSVAEVQFRLEHYYKAYHRELQRQLETTFQEFGTVFHIDFHSMKSKGNKMTPDMDGSRRPDMVVGNLRGKSAGPEFTAVVVDTLQDLGYRVSLNEPYAGAAILRMYGNPRQGRHSIQIEINRELYLDEKRVRKIPGKFERLRDDLSILFRRVCAWANAHRSPHSNQPGIRRVLSSDDISLFDDGGGFCDDSDTDWEKTPEQEDSESQLEEDGLEMD
;
A
#
# COMPACT_ATOMS: atom_id res chain seq x y z
N MET A 1 57.00 -18.96 27.79
CA MET A 1 57.41 -18.05 28.87
C MET A 1 56.44 -16.88 28.80
N SER A 2 55.26 -16.95 29.42
CA SER A 2 54.92 -16.76 30.85
C SER A 2 54.91 -15.28 31.28
N HIS A 3 53.89 -14.95 32.10
CA HIS A 3 53.57 -13.69 32.80
C HIS A 3 52.41 -12.93 32.12
N LEU A 4 51.13 -13.04 32.55
CA LEU A 4 50.49 -12.83 33.87
C LEU A 4 50.88 -11.49 34.50
N GLU A 5 49.92 -10.56 34.57
CA GLU A 5 49.60 -9.83 35.80
C GLU A 5 48.18 -9.23 35.72
N GLN A 6 47.38 -9.56 36.73
CA GLN A 6 46.09 -8.97 37.08
C GLN A 6 46.34 -7.78 38.02
N VAL A 7 45.46 -6.78 37.98
CA VAL A 7 45.26 -5.86 39.11
C VAL A 7 43.76 -5.77 39.38
N GLU A 8 43.35 -6.28 40.54
CA GLU A 8 42.10 -5.97 41.23
C GLU A 8 42.25 -4.64 41.96
N GLU A 9 41.19 -3.84 42.05
CA GLU A 9 41.01 -2.98 43.23
C GLU A 9 39.52 -2.91 43.61
N ARG A 10 39.29 -3.05 44.91
CA ARG A 10 38.04 -3.27 45.61
C ARG A 10 37.60 -2.02 46.37
N ASP A 11 36.28 -2.00 46.63
CA ASP A 11 35.57 -1.43 47.78
C ASP A 11 35.54 0.09 47.99
N GLN A 12 34.32 0.66 48.13
CA GLN A 12 33.75 0.98 49.45
C GLN A 12 32.34 1.60 49.35
N ILE A 13 31.51 1.31 50.35
CA ILE A 13 30.07 1.58 50.47
C ILE A 13 29.82 2.52 51.67
N PHE A 14 28.70 3.28 51.60
CA PHE A 14 27.84 3.86 52.68
C PHE A 14 28.06 5.33 53.11
N PRO A 15 27.07 6.05 53.74
CA PRO A 15 25.63 5.78 53.96
C PRO A 15 24.61 6.96 53.78
N ASN A 16 23.31 6.59 53.76
CA ASN A 16 22.05 7.20 54.22
C ASN A 16 21.90 8.68 54.69
N SER A 17 20.80 9.33 54.25
CA SER A 17 19.81 10.07 55.09
C SER A 17 18.57 10.46 54.25
N ILE A 18 17.39 9.85 54.46
CA ILE A 18 16.23 10.33 55.26
C ILE A 18 15.70 11.73 54.88
N PHE A 19 14.51 11.80 54.27
CA PHE A 19 13.41 12.70 54.67
C PHE A 19 12.05 12.14 54.24
N ARG A 20 11.07 12.23 55.14
CA ARG A 20 9.69 11.70 55.06
C ARG A 20 8.73 12.82 55.48
N ALA A 21 7.68 13.06 54.70
CA ALA A 21 6.38 13.68 55.09
C ALA A 21 5.43 13.42 53.89
N LYS A 22 4.30 12.69 53.89
CA LYS A 22 3.09 12.49 54.73
C LYS A 22 2.05 13.63 54.71
N GLY A 23 0.83 13.27 54.26
CA GLY A 23 -0.49 13.89 54.52
C GLY A 23 -1.06 14.70 53.33
N HIS A 24 -2.33 14.64 52.92
CA HIS A 24 -3.55 14.01 53.46
C HIS A 24 -4.68 13.99 52.38
N ASP A 25 -5.53 12.96 52.48
CA ASP A 25 -6.99 12.83 52.24
C ASP A 25 -7.80 13.41 51.05
N GLN A 26 -8.48 12.46 50.39
CA GLN A 26 -9.93 12.31 50.14
C GLN A 26 -10.80 13.50 49.69
N ASN A 27 -11.49 13.31 48.55
CA ASN A 27 -12.96 13.25 48.53
C ASN A 27 -13.52 12.72 47.18
N LEU A 28 -14.41 11.73 47.29
CA LEU A 28 -15.41 11.36 46.28
C LEU A 28 -16.49 12.44 46.22
N GLN A 29 -16.95 12.81 45.02
CA GLN A 29 -18.38 13.12 44.82
C GLN A 29 -18.82 12.97 43.36
N VAL A 30 -20.03 12.43 43.25
CA VAL A 30 -20.81 12.08 42.06
C VAL A 30 -21.42 13.36 41.45
N ALA A 31 -21.45 13.49 40.11
CA ALA A 31 -22.49 14.26 39.43
C ALA A 31 -22.70 13.83 37.97
N ARG A 32 -23.97 13.59 37.64
CA ARG A 32 -24.51 13.25 36.33
C ARG A 32 -24.50 14.44 35.37
N GLY A 33 -24.28 14.14 34.09
CA GLY A 33 -25.06 14.68 32.97
C GLY A 33 -24.61 16.01 32.37
N LYS A 34 -24.31 15.99 31.06
CA LYS A 34 -25.07 16.72 30.03
C LYS A 34 -24.41 16.53 28.65
N HIS A 35 -25.25 16.17 27.67
CA HIS A 35 -25.02 16.41 26.25
C HIS A 35 -24.60 17.86 26.01
N LEU A 36 -23.56 18.08 25.21
CA LEU A 36 -23.33 19.34 24.51
C LEU A 36 -22.63 19.06 23.16
N SER A 37 -23.30 19.54 22.13
CA SER A 37 -22.91 19.60 20.71
C SER A 37 -21.63 20.40 20.52
N SER A 38 -20.70 19.90 19.70
CA SER A 38 -19.53 20.66 19.24
C SER A 38 -19.82 21.38 17.93
N GLU A 39 -19.98 22.70 17.98
CA GLU A 39 -19.89 23.59 16.83
C GLU A 39 -18.43 23.67 16.33
N LYS A 40 -18.23 23.51 15.02
CA LYS A 40 -16.96 23.79 14.33
C LYS A 40 -16.77 25.30 14.23
N ARG A 41 -15.62 25.83 14.68
CA ARG A 41 -15.11 27.16 14.32
C ARG A 41 -13.89 27.00 13.41
N GLU A 42 -13.99 27.55 12.20
CA GLU A 42 -12.85 27.81 11.33
C GLU A 42 -12.03 28.97 11.92
N VAL A 43 -10.70 28.82 11.94
CA VAL A 43 -9.76 29.89 12.28
C VAL A 43 -8.70 29.93 11.19
N GLU A 44 -8.81 30.92 10.31
CA GLU A 44 -7.69 31.39 9.49
C GLU A 44 -6.68 32.11 10.39
N THR A 45 -5.40 31.72 10.33
CA THR A 45 -4.32 32.56 10.84
C THR A 45 -3.20 32.66 9.81
N SER A 46 -2.93 33.89 9.39
CA SER A 46 -1.72 34.30 8.68
C SER A 46 -0.73 34.84 9.70
N PHE A 47 0.56 34.50 9.57
CA PHE A 47 1.61 35.15 10.34
C PHE A 47 2.84 35.44 9.48
N THR A 48 3.26 36.71 9.51
CA THR A 48 4.53 37.21 9.02
C THR A 48 5.39 37.60 10.22
N GLY A 49 6.70 37.29 10.22
CA GLY A 49 7.60 37.73 11.29
C GLY A 49 8.99 37.11 11.24
N LYS A 50 10.02 37.97 11.25
CA LYS A 50 11.46 37.70 11.02
C LYS A 50 12.23 37.18 12.25
N SER A 51 13.38 36.59 11.93
CA SER A 51 14.58 36.14 12.66
C SER A 51 15.06 36.85 13.94
N SER A 52 15.66 36.08 14.87
CA SER A 52 16.98 36.36 15.51
C SER A 52 17.55 35.12 16.26
N GLU A 53 18.87 35.10 16.45
CA GLU A 53 19.74 33.95 16.82
C GLU A 53 20.03 33.75 18.33
N LEU A 54 20.74 32.63 18.62
CA LEU A 54 21.72 32.32 19.70
C LEU A 54 21.24 31.70 21.05
N SER A 55 21.65 30.45 21.33
CA SER A 55 22.83 30.11 22.17
C SER A 55 22.84 28.61 22.62
N ARG A 56 23.86 28.19 23.37
CA ARG A 56 24.56 26.88 23.35
C ARG A 56 24.10 25.80 24.35
N SER A 57 24.14 24.55 23.87
CA SER A 57 24.43 23.20 24.46
C SER A 57 24.57 22.92 25.97
N ALA A 58 23.98 21.78 26.42
CA ALA A 58 24.59 20.68 27.19
C ALA A 58 23.65 19.42 27.20
N PRO A 59 24.14 18.18 27.40
CA PRO A 59 23.48 16.95 26.93
C PRO A 59 22.60 16.27 27.98
N VAL A 60 21.49 15.65 27.54
CA VAL A 60 20.62 14.80 28.37
C VAL A 60 20.40 13.46 27.68
N SER A 61 20.48 12.42 28.51
CA SER A 61 20.47 10.97 28.30
C SER A 61 19.30 10.41 27.50
N ASP A 62 19.58 9.28 26.84
CA ASP A 62 18.70 8.43 26.06
C ASP A 62 17.38 8.08 26.76
N GLY A 63 16.30 8.66 26.24
CA GLY A 63 14.94 8.18 26.32
C GLY A 63 14.30 8.47 24.98
N PHE A 64 13.89 7.43 24.24
CA PHE A 64 13.25 7.59 22.93
C PHE A 64 11.87 8.23 23.13
N HIS A 65 11.87 9.55 23.19
CA HIS A 65 10.67 10.35 23.13
C HIS A 65 10.16 10.38 21.69
N PHE A 66 8.86 10.11 21.57
CA PHE A 66 8.05 10.33 20.39
C PHE A 66 8.33 11.72 19.81
N HIS A 67 9.06 11.76 18.70
CA HIS A 67 8.94 12.87 17.77
C HIS A 67 7.87 12.46 16.77
N PRO A 68 6.67 13.08 16.79
CA PRO A 68 5.80 12.97 15.64
C PRO A 68 6.67 13.37 14.45
N VAL A 69 6.64 12.56 13.38
CA VAL A 69 7.18 13.00 12.10
C VAL A 69 6.49 14.33 11.87
N LYS A 70 7.23 15.44 12.02
CA LYS A 70 6.81 16.72 11.47
C LYS A 70 6.41 16.34 10.07
N SER A 71 5.13 16.51 9.75
CA SER A 71 4.64 16.42 8.38
C SER A 71 5.77 16.96 7.54
N VAL A 72 6.36 16.10 6.72
CA VAL A 72 7.37 16.55 5.78
C VAL A 72 6.51 17.37 4.82
N SER A 73 6.30 18.65 5.14
CA SER A 73 5.80 19.63 4.19
C SER A 73 6.79 19.51 3.06
N PRO A 74 6.39 18.94 1.92
CA PRO A 74 7.34 18.64 0.89
C PRO A 74 7.71 20.01 0.33
N LYS A 75 8.95 20.45 0.61
CA LYS A 75 9.37 21.86 0.55
C LYS A 75 9.24 22.53 -0.82
N ASN A 76 8.70 21.85 -1.84
CA ASN A 76 8.48 22.36 -3.18
C ASN A 76 7.06 22.10 -3.74
N TYR A 77 6.09 21.70 -2.92
CA TYR A 77 4.69 21.59 -3.37
C TYR A 77 3.89 22.70 -2.72
N THR A 78 3.38 23.63 -3.54
CA THR A 78 2.33 24.55 -3.08
C THR A 78 1.04 23.75 -3.07
N THR A 79 0.89 22.96 -2.02
CA THR A 79 -0.16 21.98 -1.87
C THR A 79 -1.48 22.67 -1.53
N THR A 80 -2.38 22.82 -2.50
CA THR A 80 -3.80 23.08 -2.25
C THR A 80 -4.55 21.74 -2.17
N PHE A 81 -4.35 21.00 -1.07
CA PHE A 81 -5.23 19.89 -0.71
C PHE A 81 -6.34 20.42 0.18
N THR A 82 -7.56 19.90 0.00
CA THR A 82 -8.71 20.40 0.75
C THR A 82 -8.82 19.71 2.10
N GLU A 83 -8.57 18.39 2.18
CA GLU A 83 -8.64 17.59 3.41
C GLU A 83 -7.68 16.38 3.35
N VAL A 84 -7.20 15.93 4.52
CA VAL A 84 -6.43 14.69 4.71
C VAL A 84 -7.12 13.86 5.79
N ALA A 85 -7.39 12.59 5.50
CA ALA A 85 -7.85 11.62 6.50
C ALA A 85 -6.71 10.66 6.86
N VAL A 86 -6.56 10.38 8.16
CA VAL A 86 -5.55 9.43 8.67
C VAL A 86 -6.29 8.32 9.40
N GLY A 87 -6.10 7.07 8.94
CA GLY A 87 -6.60 5.90 9.65
C GLY A 87 -5.74 5.64 10.88
N THR A 88 -6.33 5.69 12.07
CA THR A 88 -5.66 5.31 13.33
C THR A 88 -6.49 4.30 14.11
N ASP A 89 -5.89 3.19 14.53
CA ASP A 89 -6.49 2.32 15.55
C ASP A 89 -5.89 2.67 16.91
N ASP A 90 -6.54 3.62 17.60
CA ASP A 90 -6.24 4.30 18.88
C ASP A 90 -4.77 4.74 19.18
N LYS A 91 -3.76 4.29 18.44
CA LYS A 91 -2.32 4.45 18.67
C LYS A 91 -1.42 4.26 17.42
N LEU A 92 -1.91 3.73 16.28
CA LEU A 92 -1.04 3.36 15.14
C LEU A 92 -1.52 3.93 13.80
N PRO A 93 -0.64 4.59 13.01
CA PRO A 93 -0.98 5.13 11.69
C PRO A 93 -1.06 4.00 10.64
N VAL A 94 -2.23 3.84 10.02
CA VAL A 94 -2.51 2.74 9.07
C VAL A 94 -2.41 3.20 7.63
N TYR A 95 -3.04 4.33 7.30
CA TYR A 95 -3.08 4.89 5.95
C TYR A 95 -3.24 6.40 5.99
N GLU A 96 -2.93 7.07 4.87
CA GLU A 96 -3.37 8.45 4.61
C GLU A 96 -4.22 8.51 3.35
N VAL A 97 -5.21 9.41 3.34
CA VAL A 97 -6.03 9.72 2.17
C VAL A 97 -5.99 11.21 1.90
N TYR A 98 -5.72 11.57 0.65
CA TYR A 98 -5.70 12.92 0.15
C TYR A 98 -6.84 13.13 -0.84
N TYR A 99 -7.59 14.21 -0.62
CA TYR A 99 -8.74 14.55 -1.46
C TYR A 99 -8.43 15.72 -2.40
N PRO A 100 -8.85 15.62 -3.66
CA PRO A 100 -8.75 16.73 -4.60
C PRO A 100 -9.70 17.86 -4.19
N HIS A 101 -9.43 19.06 -4.68
CA HIS A 101 -10.38 20.16 -4.52
C HIS A 101 -11.73 19.81 -5.15
N VAL A 102 -12.82 20.13 -4.46
CA VAL A 102 -14.19 19.71 -4.84
C VAL A 102 -14.57 20.08 -6.28
N SER A 103 -14.06 21.21 -6.80
CA SER A 103 -14.31 21.67 -8.17
C SER A 103 -13.51 20.96 -9.26
N ARG A 104 -12.60 20.05 -8.89
CA ARG A 104 -11.68 19.35 -9.81
C ARG A 104 -11.77 17.82 -9.74
N LYS A 105 -12.70 17.27 -8.95
CA LYS A 105 -12.85 15.81 -8.80
C LYS A 105 -12.96 15.11 -10.16
N ALA A 106 -12.27 13.99 -10.29
CA ALA A 106 -12.40 13.04 -11.39
C ALA A 106 -12.82 11.68 -10.82
N PRO A 107 -13.40 10.77 -11.63
CA PRO A 107 -13.73 9.41 -11.20
C PRO A 107 -12.47 8.52 -11.09
N VAL A 108 -11.42 9.02 -10.44
CA VAL A 108 -10.11 8.38 -10.35
C VAL A 108 -9.69 8.21 -8.90
N VAL A 109 -9.32 6.98 -8.53
CA VAL A 109 -8.73 6.65 -7.23
C VAL A 109 -7.37 6.02 -7.49
N LEU A 110 -6.33 6.56 -6.85
CA LEU A 110 -4.98 6.00 -6.87
C LEU A 110 -4.70 5.42 -5.50
N ASP A 111 -4.13 4.21 -5.44
CA ASP A 111 -3.65 3.66 -4.19
C ASP A 111 -2.19 3.22 -4.25
N SER A 112 -1.51 3.21 -3.10
CA SER A 112 -0.17 2.62 -2.95
C SER A 112 -0.13 1.77 -1.68
N PRO A 113 -0.35 0.45 -1.81
CA PRO A 113 -0.44 -0.44 -0.64
C PRO A 113 0.93 -0.73 -0.01
N HIS A 114 2.03 -0.42 -0.70
CA HIS A 114 3.35 -1.00 -0.42
C HIS A 114 4.47 0.03 -0.12
N SER A 115 4.12 1.32 -0.06
CA SER A 115 5.05 2.43 0.18
C SER A 115 5.29 2.75 1.66
N GLY A 116 4.52 2.10 2.54
CA GLY A 116 4.58 2.24 3.98
C GLY A 116 5.93 1.85 4.58
N ARG A 117 6.35 2.64 5.57
CA ARG A 117 7.67 2.59 6.22
C ARG A 117 7.62 2.93 7.71
N TYR A 118 6.41 2.94 8.28
CA TYR A 118 6.19 2.96 9.72
C TYR A 118 6.22 1.52 10.23
N TYR A 119 7.35 1.11 10.81
CA TYR A 119 7.55 -0.24 11.34
C TYR A 119 6.92 -0.34 12.74
N PRO A 120 5.87 -1.15 12.95
CA PRO A 120 5.21 -1.25 14.25
C PRO A 120 6.15 -1.76 15.36
N ALA A 121 5.97 -1.29 16.59
CA ALA A 121 6.82 -1.67 17.72
C ALA A 121 6.74 -3.18 18.06
N ASP A 122 5.61 -3.81 17.74
CA ASP A 122 5.32 -5.23 17.92
C ASP A 122 5.79 -6.11 16.74
N PHE A 123 6.48 -5.57 15.73
CA PHE A 123 6.89 -6.35 14.54
C PHE A 123 7.68 -7.60 14.95
N GLY A 124 8.69 -7.44 15.82
CA GLY A 124 9.54 -8.58 16.22
C GLY A 124 10.33 -9.18 15.06
N SER A 125 10.75 -8.34 14.10
CA SER A 125 11.44 -8.77 12.88
C SER A 125 12.83 -9.36 13.13
N ALA A 126 13.19 -10.39 12.37
CA ALA A 126 14.52 -10.99 12.33
C ALA A 126 15.58 -10.08 11.70
N ALA A 127 15.21 -9.47 10.58
CA ALA A 127 16.10 -8.64 9.79
C ALA A 127 16.10 -7.22 10.36
N PRO A 128 17.25 -6.51 10.34
CA PRO A 128 17.27 -5.10 10.70
C PRO A 128 16.42 -4.30 9.70
N ILE A 129 15.85 -3.18 10.16
CA ILE A 129 14.99 -2.31 9.33
C ILE A 129 15.65 -2.01 7.99
N SER A 130 16.94 -1.68 7.96
CA SER A 130 17.70 -1.38 6.73
C SER A 130 17.61 -2.46 5.64
N LYS A 131 17.41 -3.73 6.02
CA LYS A 131 17.17 -4.85 5.09
C LYS A 131 15.69 -5.01 4.77
N LEU A 132 14.79 -4.85 5.75
CA LEU A 132 13.34 -4.88 5.51
C LEU A 132 12.93 -3.85 4.45
N ARG A 133 13.58 -2.67 4.44
CA ARG A 133 13.34 -1.61 3.45
C ARG A 133 13.52 -2.04 1.99
N TRP A 134 14.29 -3.09 1.71
CA TRP A 134 14.41 -3.62 0.34
C TRP A 134 13.08 -4.19 -0.20
N GLY A 135 12.19 -4.55 0.72
CA GLY A 135 10.83 -4.95 0.44
C GLY A 135 9.86 -3.78 0.36
N GLU A 136 10.22 -2.52 0.54
CA GLU A 136 9.30 -1.38 0.35
C GLU A 136 9.14 -1.06 -1.14
N ASP A 137 7.96 -0.59 -1.56
CA ASP A 137 7.82 0.23 -2.76
C ASP A 137 8.10 1.69 -2.40
N ALA A 138 9.34 1.92 -1.94
CA ALA A 138 9.73 3.12 -1.24
C ALA A 138 9.49 4.38 -2.07
N TYR A 139 8.86 5.39 -1.48
CA TYR A 139 8.57 6.69 -2.11
C TYR A 139 7.55 6.66 -3.27
N VAL A 140 6.87 5.55 -3.52
CA VAL A 140 5.76 5.52 -4.49
C VAL A 140 4.60 6.40 -4.03
N ASP A 141 4.34 6.47 -2.72
CA ASP A 141 3.42 7.43 -2.11
C ASP A 141 3.71 8.87 -2.57
N GLU A 142 4.97 9.29 -2.53
CA GLU A 142 5.37 10.63 -2.94
C GLU A 142 5.29 10.85 -4.46
N LEU A 143 5.47 9.80 -5.27
CA LEU A 143 5.36 9.86 -6.73
C LEU A 143 3.90 10.09 -7.17
N ILE A 144 2.93 9.53 -6.44
CA ILE A 144 1.52 9.58 -6.84
C ILE A 144 0.74 10.76 -6.28
N LEU A 145 1.28 11.49 -5.30
CA LEU A 145 0.61 12.65 -4.68
C LEU A 145 0.21 13.75 -5.68
N GLY A 146 0.90 13.88 -6.82
CA GLY A 146 0.51 14.80 -7.90
C GLY A 146 -0.86 14.48 -8.53
N GLY A 147 -1.40 13.28 -8.29
CA GLY A 147 -2.74 12.89 -8.72
C GLY A 147 -3.84 13.74 -8.10
N VAL A 148 -3.63 14.22 -6.87
CA VAL A 148 -4.61 15.05 -6.14
C VAL A 148 -4.85 16.38 -6.86
N GLU A 149 -3.79 17.01 -7.36
CA GLU A 149 -3.88 18.27 -8.12
C GLU A 149 -4.62 18.09 -9.46
N SER A 150 -4.58 16.87 -10.00
CA SER A 150 -5.25 16.46 -11.24
C SER A 150 -6.70 16.04 -11.06
N GLY A 151 -7.17 15.89 -9.81
CA GLY A 151 -8.56 15.53 -9.51
C GLY A 151 -8.77 14.13 -8.95
N ALA A 152 -7.71 13.33 -8.75
CA ALA A 152 -7.81 11.99 -8.19
C ALA A 152 -7.82 12.00 -6.66
N ILE A 153 -8.47 11.00 -6.06
CA ILE A 153 -8.27 10.65 -4.66
C ILE A 153 -7.00 9.80 -4.56
N VAL A 154 -6.17 10.03 -3.55
CA VAL A 154 -4.93 9.26 -3.33
C VAL A 154 -4.97 8.63 -1.95
N LEU A 155 -4.82 7.31 -1.88
CA LEU A 155 -4.71 6.51 -0.65
C LEU A 155 -3.34 5.81 -0.62
N TYR A 156 -2.71 5.69 0.55
CA TYR A 156 -1.55 4.80 0.67
C TYR A 156 -1.37 4.26 2.08
N ALA A 157 -0.79 3.05 2.17
CA ALA A 157 -0.51 2.40 3.43
C ALA A 157 0.72 3.02 4.11
N LEU A 158 0.68 3.14 5.44
CA LEU A 158 1.79 3.69 6.23
C LEU A 158 2.69 2.60 6.82
N PHE A 159 2.18 1.39 6.98
CA PHE A 159 2.90 0.22 7.48
C PHE A 159 3.55 -0.58 6.35
N PRO A 160 4.66 -1.30 6.60
CA PRO A 160 5.36 -2.02 5.56
C PRO A 160 4.67 -3.34 5.22
N ARG A 161 4.61 -3.69 3.93
CA ARG A 161 4.01 -4.95 3.46
C ARG A 161 4.66 -6.23 3.99
N CYS A 162 5.88 -6.15 4.54
CA CYS A 162 6.49 -7.29 5.22
C CYS A 162 5.88 -7.57 6.59
N TYR A 163 5.18 -6.61 7.20
CA TYR A 163 4.40 -6.81 8.42
C TYR A 163 3.06 -7.49 8.10
N ILE A 164 2.33 -6.97 7.11
CA ILE A 164 1.17 -7.63 6.46
C ILE A 164 0.97 -7.03 5.07
N ASP A 165 0.78 -7.86 4.05
CA ASP A 165 0.70 -7.43 2.64
C ASP A 165 -0.77 -7.25 2.21
N VAL A 166 -1.25 -6.01 2.13
CA VAL A 166 -2.65 -5.70 1.73
C VAL A 166 -2.94 -5.86 0.24
N ASN A 167 -1.98 -6.35 -0.56
CA ASN A 167 -2.24 -6.76 -1.94
C ASN A 167 -2.16 -8.30 -2.10
N ARG A 168 -2.63 -9.01 -1.07
CA ARG A 168 -2.83 -10.47 -1.01
C ARG A 168 -4.19 -10.78 -0.44
N PHE A 169 -4.72 -11.97 -0.73
CA PHE A 169 -5.96 -12.42 -0.07
C PHE A 169 -5.70 -12.74 1.41
N PRO A 170 -6.69 -12.52 2.31
CA PRO A 170 -6.50 -12.68 3.75
C PRO A 170 -6.33 -14.14 4.18
N ASN A 171 -6.72 -15.10 3.33
CA ASN A 171 -6.53 -16.54 3.53
C ASN A 171 -5.29 -17.11 2.82
N ASP A 172 -4.45 -16.26 2.22
CA ASP A 172 -3.20 -16.64 1.55
C ASP A 172 -2.02 -16.66 2.54
N ILE A 173 -2.07 -17.61 3.48
CA ILE A 173 -1.19 -17.70 4.66
C ILE A 173 -0.32 -18.98 4.59
N ASP A 174 0.99 -18.82 4.81
CA ASP A 174 1.92 -19.93 5.04
C ASP A 174 1.86 -20.37 6.53
N MET A 175 1.32 -21.55 6.81
CA MET A 175 1.24 -22.10 8.17
C MET A 175 2.61 -22.40 8.80
N GLU A 176 3.71 -22.40 8.04
CA GLU A 176 5.05 -22.43 8.62
C GLU A 176 5.41 -21.14 9.36
N LEU A 177 4.69 -20.04 9.11
CA LEU A 177 4.86 -18.77 9.81
C LEU A 177 3.95 -18.62 11.02
N VAL A 178 2.99 -19.53 11.22
CA VAL A 178 1.97 -19.44 12.27
C VAL A 178 2.19 -20.50 13.35
N ASP A 179 2.06 -20.08 14.61
CA ASP A 179 2.04 -20.92 15.80
C ASP A 179 0.61 -21.06 16.32
N GLY A 180 0.10 -22.28 16.28
CA GLY A 180 -1.30 -22.62 16.56
C GLY A 180 -2.08 -23.07 15.32
N GLU A 181 -3.32 -23.50 15.56
CA GLU A 181 -4.26 -23.92 14.53
C GLU A 181 -5.01 -22.72 13.96
N TRP A 182 -5.04 -22.58 12.64
CA TRP A 182 -5.80 -21.51 11.98
C TRP A 182 -7.28 -21.89 11.92
N PRO A 183 -8.21 -21.00 12.30
CA PRO A 183 -9.63 -21.35 12.43
C PRO A 183 -10.37 -21.51 11.09
N GLU A 184 -9.82 -20.96 10.01
CA GLU A 184 -10.48 -20.84 8.71
C GLU A 184 -9.76 -21.63 7.61
N ALA A 185 -10.44 -21.90 6.49
CA ALA A 185 -9.82 -22.54 5.34
C ALA A 185 -8.82 -21.58 4.65
N LEU A 186 -7.65 -22.10 4.30
CA LEU A 186 -6.59 -21.35 3.62
C LEU A 186 -6.56 -21.64 2.12
N ALA A 187 -6.21 -20.63 1.33
CA ALA A 187 -5.98 -20.74 -0.11
C ALA A 187 -4.54 -20.29 -0.41
N VAL A 188 -3.60 -21.23 -0.30
CA VAL A 188 -2.16 -20.94 -0.37
C VAL A 188 -1.69 -20.83 -1.82
N SER A 189 -1.38 -19.61 -2.25
CA SER A 189 -0.92 -19.30 -3.61
C SER A 189 0.54 -19.73 -3.88
N GLU A 190 0.93 -19.79 -5.15
CA GLU A 190 2.34 -19.99 -5.53
C GLU A 190 3.28 -18.89 -4.99
N LYS A 191 2.77 -17.67 -4.79
CA LYS A 191 3.53 -16.57 -4.17
C LYS A 191 3.81 -16.86 -2.70
N THR A 192 2.84 -17.39 -1.98
CA THR A 192 2.99 -17.78 -0.57
C THR A 192 3.96 -18.94 -0.40
N LYS A 193 3.89 -19.95 -1.28
CA LYS A 193 4.89 -21.03 -1.32
C LYS A 193 6.32 -20.51 -1.54
N LYS A 194 6.48 -19.42 -2.30
CA LYS A 194 7.76 -18.70 -2.49
C LYS A 194 8.10 -17.73 -1.35
N GLY A 195 7.28 -17.64 -0.31
CA GLY A 195 7.48 -16.81 0.87
C GLY A 195 7.04 -15.35 0.73
N LEU A 196 6.18 -15.04 -0.23
CA LEU A 196 5.70 -13.71 -0.59
C LEU A 196 4.15 -13.56 -0.45
N GLY A 197 3.56 -14.29 0.49
CA GLY A 197 2.13 -14.28 0.81
C GLY A 197 1.68 -13.09 1.64
N LEU A 198 0.48 -13.19 2.24
CA LEU A 198 -0.06 -12.18 3.16
C LEU A 198 0.94 -11.85 4.27
N LEU A 199 1.56 -12.89 4.83
CA LEU A 199 2.72 -12.78 5.70
C LEU A 199 3.96 -13.15 4.89
N ARG A 200 4.90 -12.21 4.75
CA ARG A 200 6.14 -12.49 4.04
C ARG A 200 7.11 -13.29 4.90
N LYS A 201 7.57 -14.41 4.36
CA LYS A 201 8.67 -15.21 4.94
C LYS A 201 10.02 -14.56 4.66
N TYR A 202 10.18 -13.99 3.47
CA TYR A 202 11.42 -13.39 2.98
C TYR A 202 11.20 -11.96 2.48
N VAL A 203 12.18 -11.08 2.71
CA VAL A 203 12.23 -9.76 2.07
C VAL A 203 12.76 -9.89 0.63
N VAL A 204 13.89 -10.58 0.52
CA VAL A 204 14.61 -10.97 -0.68
C VAL A 204 15.17 -12.39 -0.44
N PRO A 205 15.66 -13.12 -1.46
CA PRO A 205 16.18 -14.46 -1.24
C PRO A 205 17.24 -14.47 -0.14
N GLY A 206 17.06 -15.34 0.87
CA GLY A 206 18.00 -15.49 2.00
C GLY A 206 17.84 -14.48 3.15
N VAL A 207 16.93 -13.50 3.06
CA VAL A 207 16.68 -12.53 4.15
C VAL A 207 15.31 -12.80 4.76
N ARG A 208 15.27 -13.55 5.86
CA ARG A 208 14.04 -13.88 6.59
C ARG A 208 13.44 -12.65 7.28
N VAL A 209 12.11 -12.55 7.27
CA VAL A 209 11.39 -11.50 8.01
C VAL A 209 11.25 -11.87 9.49
N TYR A 210 11.01 -13.15 9.82
CA TYR A 210 10.75 -13.62 11.19
C TYR A 210 11.76 -14.70 11.63
N GLN A 211 12.15 -14.68 12.92
CA GLN A 211 12.98 -15.73 13.55
C GLN A 211 12.14 -16.76 14.31
N ARG A 212 10.89 -16.39 14.63
CA ARG A 212 9.89 -17.26 15.26
C ARG A 212 8.63 -17.28 14.41
N LYS A 213 7.73 -18.19 14.74
CA LYS A 213 6.35 -18.16 14.28
C LYS A 213 5.57 -17.04 14.99
N LEU A 214 4.58 -16.49 14.31
CA LEU A 214 3.59 -15.58 14.87
C LEU A 214 2.44 -16.41 15.44
N SER A 215 1.98 -16.11 16.64
CA SER A 215 0.75 -16.70 17.16
C SER A 215 -0.46 -16.33 16.28
N VAL A 216 -1.49 -17.16 16.29
CA VAL A 216 -2.77 -16.87 15.62
C VAL A 216 -3.32 -15.48 16.01
N ALA A 217 -3.26 -15.14 17.29
CA ALA A 217 -3.72 -13.85 17.81
C ALA A 217 -2.94 -12.65 17.22
N GLU A 218 -1.63 -12.78 17.03
CA GLU A 218 -0.83 -11.73 16.38
C GLU A 218 -1.23 -11.53 14.92
N VAL A 219 -1.49 -12.61 14.18
CA VAL A 219 -1.90 -12.50 12.77
C VAL A 219 -3.32 -11.92 12.67
N GLN A 220 -4.25 -12.36 13.53
CA GLN A 220 -5.60 -11.82 13.59
C GLN A 220 -5.62 -10.32 13.93
N PHE A 221 -4.76 -9.89 14.87
CA PHE A 221 -4.57 -8.47 15.18
C PHE A 221 -4.14 -7.66 13.94
N ARG A 222 -3.17 -8.17 13.18
CA ARG A 222 -2.72 -7.52 11.94
C ARG A 222 -3.80 -7.46 10.87
N LEU A 223 -4.55 -8.55 10.72
CA LEU A 223 -5.67 -8.63 9.79
C LEU A 223 -6.73 -7.57 10.13
N GLU A 224 -7.12 -7.43 11.39
CA GLU A 224 -8.15 -6.47 11.80
C GLU A 224 -7.69 -5.01 11.66
N HIS A 225 -6.56 -4.69 12.28
CA HIS A 225 -6.18 -3.28 12.51
C HIS A 225 -5.37 -2.66 11.37
N TYR A 226 -4.85 -3.46 10.45
CA TYR A 226 -4.08 -2.96 9.30
C TYR A 226 -4.72 -3.37 7.99
N TYR A 227 -4.89 -4.67 7.76
CA TYR A 227 -5.41 -5.18 6.49
C TYR A 227 -6.85 -4.73 6.25
N LYS A 228 -7.79 -5.10 7.13
CA LYS A 228 -9.20 -4.73 6.98
C LYS A 228 -9.40 -3.22 7.11
N ALA A 229 -8.63 -2.54 7.97
CA ALA A 229 -8.66 -1.08 8.06
C ALA A 229 -8.29 -0.40 6.73
N TYR A 230 -7.21 -0.84 6.06
CA TYR A 230 -6.83 -0.35 4.73
C TYR A 230 -7.91 -0.64 3.68
N HIS A 231 -8.38 -1.88 3.63
CA HIS A 231 -9.37 -2.30 2.63
C HIS A 231 -10.74 -1.66 2.81
N ARG A 232 -11.20 -1.44 4.05
CA ARG A 232 -12.43 -0.67 4.32
C ARG A 232 -12.32 0.73 3.75
N GLU A 233 -11.17 1.39 3.92
CA GLU A 233 -10.98 2.74 3.39
C GLU A 233 -10.87 2.75 1.86
N LEU A 234 -10.08 1.84 1.26
CA LEU A 234 -10.00 1.73 -0.19
C LEU A 234 -11.38 1.50 -0.81
N GLN A 235 -12.14 0.55 -0.27
CA GLN A 235 -13.49 0.26 -0.72
C GLN A 235 -14.42 1.48 -0.55
N ARG A 236 -14.32 2.21 0.56
CA ARG A 236 -15.08 3.44 0.78
C ARG A 236 -14.78 4.49 -0.29
N GLN A 237 -13.52 4.69 -0.66
CA GLN A 237 -13.14 5.65 -1.71
C GLN A 237 -13.67 5.24 -3.08
N LEU A 238 -13.50 3.96 -3.42
CA LEU A 238 -13.98 3.41 -4.69
C LEU A 238 -15.51 3.52 -4.80
N GLU A 239 -16.23 3.17 -3.74
CA GLU A 239 -17.68 3.21 -3.72
C GLU A 239 -18.22 4.64 -3.72
N THR A 240 -17.63 5.55 -2.94
CA THR A 240 -18.02 6.97 -2.95
C THR A 240 -17.82 7.58 -4.34
N THR A 241 -16.69 7.26 -4.98
CA THR A 241 -16.40 7.74 -6.34
C THR A 241 -17.38 7.15 -7.35
N PHE A 242 -17.66 5.86 -7.26
CA PHE A 242 -18.64 5.19 -8.13
C PHE A 242 -20.05 5.79 -7.96
N GLN A 243 -20.50 6.03 -6.73
CA GLN A 243 -21.78 6.67 -6.44
C GLN A 243 -21.86 8.12 -6.94
N GLU A 244 -20.75 8.85 -7.00
CA GLU A 244 -20.72 10.22 -7.51
C GLU A 244 -20.74 10.27 -9.04
N PHE A 245 -20.06 9.34 -9.72
CA PHE A 245 -19.79 9.43 -11.16
C PHE A 245 -20.40 8.33 -12.02
N GLY A 246 -20.99 7.29 -11.42
CA GLY A 246 -21.51 6.11 -12.11
C GLY A 246 -20.43 5.18 -12.68
N THR A 247 -19.15 5.52 -12.47
CA THR A 247 -17.96 4.74 -12.85
C THR A 247 -16.81 5.10 -11.92
N VAL A 248 -15.83 4.21 -11.80
CA VAL A 248 -14.57 4.49 -11.09
C VAL A 248 -13.40 3.86 -11.84
N PHE A 249 -12.32 4.63 -11.99
CA PHE A 249 -11.07 4.23 -12.59
C PHE A 249 -9.98 4.21 -11.53
N HIS A 250 -9.60 3.00 -11.12
CA HIS A 250 -8.64 2.74 -10.06
C HIS A 250 -7.26 2.40 -10.64
N ILE A 251 -6.20 2.97 -10.06
CA ILE A 251 -4.81 2.63 -10.37
C ILE A 251 -4.05 2.27 -9.08
N ASP A 252 -3.65 1.00 -8.98
CA ASP A 252 -2.83 0.42 -7.91
C ASP A 252 -1.34 0.58 -8.22
N PHE A 253 -0.66 1.47 -7.49
CA PHE A 253 0.72 1.85 -7.75
C PHE A 253 1.74 1.08 -6.93
N HIS A 254 2.70 0.52 -7.65
CA HIS A 254 3.80 -0.27 -7.13
C HIS A 254 5.14 0.14 -7.71
N SER A 255 6.20 -0.44 -7.16
CA SER A 255 7.49 -0.44 -7.84
C SER A 255 8.21 -1.77 -7.73
N MET A 256 8.80 -2.18 -8.84
CA MET A 256 9.49 -3.44 -8.97
C MET A 256 11.00 -3.23 -9.00
N LYS A 257 11.75 -4.23 -8.53
CA LYS A 257 13.21 -4.26 -8.75
C LYS A 257 13.51 -4.15 -10.24
N SER A 258 14.61 -3.51 -10.58
CA SER A 258 15.08 -3.30 -11.96
C SER A 258 15.42 -4.58 -12.70
N LYS A 259 15.66 -5.66 -11.95
CA LYS A 259 15.91 -7.00 -12.49
C LYS A 259 15.11 -8.09 -11.78
N GLY A 260 14.78 -9.13 -12.55
CA GLY A 260 14.22 -10.39 -12.04
C GLY A 260 15.13 -11.07 -11.02
N ASN A 261 14.55 -11.87 -10.12
CA ASN A 261 15.27 -12.73 -9.20
C ASN A 261 14.52 -14.05 -8.95
N LYS A 262 15.14 -14.98 -8.24
CA LYS A 262 14.59 -16.33 -7.97
C LYS A 262 13.20 -16.39 -7.31
N MET A 263 12.69 -15.31 -6.75
CA MET A 263 11.34 -15.25 -6.15
C MET A 263 10.31 -14.53 -7.03
N THR A 264 10.69 -14.08 -8.22
CA THR A 264 9.80 -13.41 -9.18
C THR A 264 9.53 -14.30 -10.42
N PRO A 265 8.47 -14.03 -11.21
CA PRO A 265 8.09 -14.88 -12.35
C PRO A 265 9.11 -14.87 -13.49
N ASP A 266 9.84 -13.78 -13.62
CA ASP A 266 10.86 -13.56 -14.64
C ASP A 266 12.23 -14.13 -14.27
N MET A 267 13.03 -14.46 -15.30
CA MET A 267 14.36 -15.06 -15.16
C MET A 267 15.31 -14.23 -14.27
N ASP A 268 16.15 -14.90 -13.48
CA ASP A 268 17.13 -14.25 -12.60
C ASP A 268 18.08 -13.35 -13.41
N GLY A 269 18.15 -12.06 -13.06
CA GLY A 269 18.98 -11.07 -13.74
C GLY A 269 18.41 -10.46 -15.02
N SER A 270 17.22 -10.86 -15.48
CA SER A 270 16.55 -10.26 -16.63
C SER A 270 16.28 -8.77 -16.38
N ARG A 271 16.52 -7.91 -17.38
CA ARG A 271 16.15 -6.48 -17.28
C ARG A 271 14.65 -6.35 -17.48
N ARG A 272 14.02 -5.55 -16.63
CA ARG A 272 12.59 -5.27 -16.73
C ARG A 272 12.29 -4.07 -17.64
N PRO A 273 11.07 -3.97 -18.18
CA PRO A 273 10.58 -2.73 -18.79
C PRO A 273 10.64 -1.58 -17.78
N ASP A 274 10.45 -0.35 -18.27
CA ASP A 274 10.42 0.83 -17.40
C ASP A 274 9.11 0.84 -16.58
N MET A 275 8.01 0.42 -17.21
CA MET A 275 6.68 0.30 -16.60
C MET A 275 6.04 -1.04 -16.99
N VAL A 276 5.34 -1.68 -16.05
CA VAL A 276 4.38 -2.76 -16.38
C VAL A 276 2.99 -2.30 -16.00
N VAL A 277 2.06 -2.40 -16.95
CA VAL A 277 0.63 -2.16 -16.70
C VAL A 277 -0.06 -3.51 -16.61
N GLY A 278 -0.63 -3.84 -15.46
CA GLY A 278 -1.42 -5.04 -15.23
C GLY A 278 -2.92 -4.73 -15.24
N ASN A 279 -3.73 -5.52 -15.93
CA ASN A 279 -5.19 -5.40 -15.93
C ASN A 279 -5.91 -6.75 -15.87
N LEU A 280 -5.22 -7.76 -15.32
CA LEU A 280 -5.64 -9.16 -15.29
C LEU A 280 -6.07 -9.66 -16.68
N ARG A 281 -5.29 -9.31 -17.71
CA ARG A 281 -5.59 -9.64 -19.13
C ARG A 281 -7.00 -9.20 -19.55
N GLY A 282 -7.39 -7.98 -19.16
CA GLY A 282 -8.69 -7.37 -19.47
C GLY A 282 -9.82 -7.72 -18.50
N LYS A 283 -9.57 -8.52 -17.45
CA LYS A 283 -10.62 -8.89 -16.47
C LYS A 283 -10.89 -7.79 -15.44
N SER A 284 -9.91 -6.97 -15.08
CA SER A 284 -10.10 -5.91 -14.07
C SER A 284 -10.36 -4.52 -14.66
N ALA A 285 -10.06 -4.29 -15.94
CA ALA A 285 -10.26 -3.00 -16.60
C ALA A 285 -10.64 -3.15 -18.08
N GLY A 286 -11.32 -2.14 -18.61
CA GLY A 286 -11.69 -2.08 -20.03
C GLY A 286 -10.51 -1.66 -20.91
N PRO A 287 -10.58 -1.94 -22.22
CA PRO A 287 -9.49 -1.65 -23.15
C PRO A 287 -9.19 -0.15 -23.24
N GLU A 288 -10.20 0.72 -23.24
CA GLU A 288 -10.00 2.18 -23.39
C GLU A 288 -9.25 2.80 -22.20
N PHE A 289 -9.59 2.40 -20.97
CA PHE A 289 -8.87 2.86 -19.77
C PHE A 289 -7.43 2.36 -19.75
N THR A 290 -7.21 1.10 -20.17
CA THR A 290 -5.87 0.54 -20.29
C THR A 290 -5.06 1.31 -21.34
N ALA A 291 -5.66 1.61 -22.49
CA ALA A 291 -5.03 2.31 -23.60
C ALA A 291 -4.58 3.71 -23.20
N VAL A 292 -5.44 4.54 -22.60
CA VAL A 292 -5.04 5.92 -22.23
C VAL A 292 -3.86 5.95 -21.26
N VAL A 293 -3.73 4.95 -20.39
CA VAL A 293 -2.59 4.83 -19.46
C VAL A 293 -1.33 4.38 -20.20
N VAL A 294 -1.42 3.31 -20.99
CA VAL A 294 -0.28 2.78 -21.75
C VAL A 294 0.25 3.80 -22.75
N ASP A 295 -0.63 4.39 -23.56
CA ASP A 295 -0.28 5.35 -24.60
C ASP A 295 0.37 6.60 -23.98
N THR A 296 -0.16 7.08 -22.85
CA THR A 296 0.45 8.24 -22.15
C THR A 296 1.85 7.93 -21.64
N LEU A 297 2.07 6.74 -21.09
CA LEU A 297 3.41 6.33 -20.62
C LEU A 297 4.38 6.16 -21.80
N GLN A 298 3.93 5.60 -22.91
CA GLN A 298 4.74 5.46 -24.12
C GLN A 298 5.08 6.82 -24.75
N ASP A 299 4.13 7.76 -24.80
CA ASP A 299 4.35 9.13 -25.26
C ASP A 299 5.41 9.88 -24.43
N LEU A 300 5.51 9.55 -23.14
CA LEU A 300 6.54 10.08 -22.23
C LEU A 300 7.91 9.39 -22.43
N GLY A 301 7.98 8.39 -23.31
CA GLY A 301 9.21 7.71 -23.72
C GLY A 301 9.55 6.47 -22.89
N TYR A 302 8.62 5.94 -22.10
CA TYR A 302 8.84 4.73 -21.30
C TYR A 302 8.67 3.44 -22.11
N ARG A 303 9.52 2.43 -21.86
CA ARG A 303 9.24 1.06 -22.31
C ARG A 303 8.15 0.47 -21.42
N VAL A 304 6.95 0.32 -21.97
CA VAL A 304 5.79 -0.22 -21.26
C VAL A 304 5.52 -1.65 -21.71
N SER A 305 5.37 -2.57 -20.76
CA SER A 305 4.83 -3.92 -21.02
C SER A 305 3.44 -4.04 -20.41
N LEU A 306 2.59 -4.85 -21.06
CA LEU A 306 1.24 -5.13 -20.59
C LEU A 306 1.19 -6.55 -20.00
N ASN A 307 0.71 -6.67 -18.77
CA ASN A 307 0.51 -7.90 -18.00
C ASN A 307 1.76 -8.76 -17.72
N GLU A 308 2.95 -8.35 -18.16
CA GLU A 308 4.17 -9.16 -18.06
C GLU A 308 5.32 -8.39 -17.39
N PRO A 309 5.98 -8.96 -16.36
CA PRO A 309 5.68 -10.24 -15.67
C PRO A 309 4.57 -10.11 -14.61
N TYR A 310 3.87 -8.98 -14.55
CA TYR A 310 2.89 -8.66 -13.50
C TYR A 310 1.55 -8.29 -14.14
N ALA A 311 0.60 -9.24 -14.12
CA ALA A 311 -0.75 -9.04 -14.64
C ALA A 311 -1.69 -8.30 -13.68
N GLY A 312 -1.36 -8.26 -12.39
CA GLY A 312 -2.22 -7.74 -11.34
C GLY A 312 -2.34 -8.69 -10.15
N ALA A 313 -2.61 -8.16 -8.96
CA ALA A 313 -2.74 -8.92 -7.72
C ALA A 313 -4.15 -8.83 -7.10
N ALA A 314 -4.26 -9.06 -5.78
CA ALA A 314 -5.53 -9.26 -5.09
C ALA A 314 -6.44 -8.02 -5.13
N ILE A 315 -5.88 -6.80 -5.01
CA ILE A 315 -6.65 -5.55 -5.07
C ILE A 315 -7.41 -5.44 -6.40
N LEU A 316 -6.75 -5.72 -7.53
CA LEU A 316 -7.41 -5.73 -8.84
C LEU A 316 -8.51 -6.79 -8.92
N ARG A 317 -8.29 -7.98 -8.35
CA ARG A 317 -9.29 -9.07 -8.33
C ARG A 317 -10.51 -8.72 -7.48
N MET A 318 -10.30 -8.05 -6.35
CA MET A 318 -11.37 -7.69 -5.42
C MET A 318 -12.22 -6.53 -5.92
N TYR A 319 -11.60 -5.54 -6.57
CA TYR A 319 -12.27 -4.27 -6.87
C TYR A 319 -12.49 -3.99 -8.36
N GLY A 320 -11.87 -4.76 -9.26
CA GLY A 320 -12.07 -4.64 -10.70
C GLY A 320 -13.29 -5.42 -11.18
N ASN A 321 -14.26 -4.72 -11.78
CA ASN A 321 -15.39 -5.30 -12.50
C ASN A 321 -15.81 -4.36 -13.65
N PRO A 322 -15.12 -4.40 -14.81
CA PRO A 322 -15.33 -3.44 -15.89
C PRO A 322 -16.75 -3.49 -16.47
N ARG A 323 -17.45 -4.63 -16.35
CA ARG A 323 -18.86 -4.76 -16.78
C ARG A 323 -19.82 -3.91 -15.94
N GLN A 324 -19.41 -3.53 -14.74
CA GLN A 324 -20.17 -2.67 -13.83
C GLN A 324 -19.58 -1.26 -13.73
N GLY A 325 -18.71 -0.84 -14.65
CA GLY A 325 -18.07 0.47 -14.60
C GLY A 325 -17.04 0.62 -13.45
N ARG A 326 -16.49 -0.49 -12.96
CA ARG A 326 -15.42 -0.49 -11.94
C ARG A 326 -14.15 -0.99 -12.59
N HIS A 327 -13.25 -0.08 -12.93
CA HIS A 327 -12.01 -0.42 -13.62
C HIS A 327 -10.84 -0.33 -12.65
N SER A 328 -9.95 -1.30 -12.69
CA SER A 328 -8.77 -1.37 -11.84
C SER A 328 -7.58 -1.86 -12.63
N ILE A 329 -6.49 -1.08 -12.65
CA ILE A 329 -5.21 -1.46 -13.25
C ILE A 329 -4.10 -1.35 -12.20
N GLN A 330 -3.01 -2.07 -12.42
CA GLN A 330 -1.80 -2.01 -11.62
C GLN A 330 -0.69 -1.37 -12.45
N ILE A 331 0.11 -0.49 -11.83
CA ILE A 331 1.33 0.04 -12.46
C ILE A 331 2.54 -0.33 -11.62
N GLU A 332 3.44 -1.11 -12.19
CA GLU A 332 4.75 -1.44 -11.61
C GLU A 332 5.83 -0.55 -12.20
N ILE A 333 6.37 0.35 -11.38
CA ILE A 333 7.45 1.25 -11.78
C ILE A 333 8.80 0.56 -11.58
N ASN A 334 9.65 0.52 -12.60
CA ASN A 334 11.03 0.06 -12.43
C ASN A 334 11.82 1.02 -11.53
N ARG A 335 12.32 0.51 -10.41
CA ARG A 335 13.07 1.29 -9.41
C ARG A 335 14.32 1.97 -9.96
N GLU A 336 14.95 1.50 -11.04
CA GLU A 336 16.12 2.18 -11.62
C GLU A 336 15.82 3.59 -12.16
N LEU A 337 14.52 3.88 -12.37
CA LEU A 337 14.04 5.19 -12.78
C LEU A 337 14.12 6.23 -11.66
N TYR A 338 14.15 5.83 -10.38
CA TYR A 338 14.03 6.80 -9.28
C TYR A 338 14.74 6.43 -7.97
N LEU A 339 15.21 5.18 -7.77
CA LEU A 339 15.66 4.65 -6.49
C LEU A 339 17.02 3.93 -6.59
N ASP A 340 17.95 4.28 -5.70
CA ASP A 340 19.09 3.42 -5.38
C ASP A 340 18.56 2.25 -4.53
N GLU A 341 18.31 1.11 -5.16
CA GLU A 341 17.72 -0.07 -4.51
C GLU A 341 18.55 -0.60 -3.35
N LYS A 342 19.89 -0.44 -3.39
CA LYS A 342 20.77 -0.96 -2.33
C LYS A 342 20.64 -0.12 -1.07
N ARG A 343 20.56 1.20 -1.22
CA ARG A 343 20.48 2.16 -0.12
C ARG A 343 19.05 2.56 0.26
N VAL A 344 18.08 2.25 -0.59
CA VAL A 344 16.67 2.69 -0.50
C VAL A 344 16.59 4.22 -0.36
N ARG A 345 17.25 4.91 -1.30
CA ARG A 345 17.30 6.37 -1.39
C ARG A 345 16.90 6.82 -2.77
N LYS A 346 16.16 7.92 -2.85
CA LYS A 346 15.86 8.59 -4.12
C LYS A 346 17.15 8.92 -4.87
N ILE A 347 17.13 8.75 -6.19
CA ILE A 347 18.19 9.22 -7.07
C ILE A 347 17.86 10.66 -7.47
N PRO A 348 18.65 11.67 -7.06
CA PRO A 348 18.37 13.07 -7.41
C PRO A 348 18.29 13.30 -8.92
N GLY A 349 17.37 14.15 -9.35
CA GLY A 349 17.05 14.46 -10.75
C GLY A 349 16.16 13.39 -11.40
N LYS A 350 16.44 12.11 -11.13
CA LYS A 350 15.66 10.97 -11.63
C LYS A 350 14.28 10.88 -10.95
N PHE A 351 14.24 11.01 -9.63
CA PHE A 351 13.00 11.00 -8.86
C PHE A 351 12.06 12.14 -9.28
N GLU A 352 12.60 13.37 -9.36
CA GLU A 352 11.84 14.55 -9.74
C GLU A 352 11.30 14.43 -11.17
N ARG A 353 12.12 13.96 -12.12
CA ARG A 353 11.68 13.71 -13.49
C ARG A 353 10.53 12.71 -13.55
N LEU A 354 10.66 11.57 -12.89
CA LEU A 354 9.60 10.55 -12.89
C LEU A 354 8.31 11.09 -12.27
N ARG A 355 8.41 11.82 -11.16
CA ARG A 355 7.26 12.47 -10.54
C ARG A 355 6.56 13.46 -11.50
N ASP A 356 7.34 14.28 -12.19
CA ASP A 356 6.79 15.29 -13.11
C ASP A 356 6.11 14.60 -14.31
N ASP A 357 6.69 13.51 -14.81
CA ASP A 357 6.10 12.66 -15.86
C ASP A 357 4.79 11.99 -15.39
N LEU A 358 4.76 11.45 -14.17
CA LEU A 358 3.53 10.89 -13.59
C LEU A 358 2.45 11.97 -13.38
N SER A 359 2.84 13.21 -13.10
CA SER A 359 1.90 14.34 -13.04
C SER A 359 1.28 14.64 -14.42
N ILE A 360 1.99 14.37 -15.52
CA ILE A 360 1.41 14.42 -16.87
C ILE A 360 0.42 13.25 -17.06
N LEU A 361 0.79 12.03 -16.63
CA LEU A 361 -0.10 10.87 -16.66
C LEU A 361 -1.42 11.17 -15.94
N PHE A 362 -1.36 11.65 -14.70
CA PHE A 362 -2.56 11.93 -13.90
C PHE A 362 -3.48 12.96 -14.55
N ARG A 363 -2.92 14.04 -15.12
CA ARG A 363 -3.72 15.03 -15.85
C ARG A 363 -4.44 14.42 -17.05
N ARG A 364 -3.75 13.60 -17.85
CA ARG A 364 -4.35 12.96 -19.03
C ARG A 364 -5.41 11.95 -18.63
N VAL A 365 -5.13 11.10 -17.64
CA VAL A 365 -6.08 10.09 -17.14
C VAL A 365 -7.31 10.75 -16.52
N CYS A 366 -7.14 11.75 -15.65
CA CYS A 366 -8.28 12.43 -15.02
C CYS A 366 -9.14 13.19 -16.03
N ALA A 367 -8.52 13.81 -17.04
CA ALA A 367 -9.25 14.46 -18.13
C ALA A 367 -10.04 13.43 -18.96
N TRP A 368 -9.40 12.32 -19.34
CA TRP A 368 -10.05 11.23 -20.06
C TRP A 368 -11.21 10.62 -19.25
N ALA A 369 -10.97 10.31 -17.98
CA ALA A 369 -11.95 9.71 -17.07
C ALA A 369 -13.20 10.59 -16.91
N ASN A 370 -13.02 11.92 -16.82
CA ASN A 370 -14.15 12.86 -16.78
C ASN A 370 -14.97 12.87 -18.08
N ALA A 371 -14.33 12.64 -19.24
CA ALA A 371 -15.03 12.54 -20.52
C ALA A 371 -15.73 11.18 -20.72
N HIS A 372 -15.30 10.14 -20.01
CA HIS A 372 -15.81 8.76 -20.13
C HIS A 372 -16.63 8.31 -18.91
N ARG A 373 -17.08 9.27 -18.09
CA ARG A 373 -18.00 8.96 -16.99
C ARG A 373 -19.36 8.53 -17.55
N SER A 374 -19.97 7.53 -16.94
CA SER A 374 -21.34 7.17 -17.27
C SER A 374 -22.27 8.28 -16.77
N PRO A 375 -23.09 8.91 -17.64
CA PRO A 375 -24.13 9.79 -17.15
C PRO A 375 -25.01 8.94 -16.24
N HIS A 376 -25.18 9.36 -14.98
CA HIS A 376 -26.17 8.76 -14.09
C HIS A 376 -27.49 8.70 -14.86
N SER A 377 -27.90 7.50 -15.30
CA SER A 377 -29.31 7.28 -15.55
C SER A 377 -29.97 7.54 -14.20
N ASN A 378 -31.04 8.34 -14.18
CA ASN A 378 -31.85 8.57 -13.00
C ASN A 378 -32.35 7.22 -12.45
N GLN A 379 -31.55 6.54 -11.63
CA GLN A 379 -32.01 5.48 -10.75
C GLN A 379 -32.34 6.15 -9.41
N PRO A 380 -33.63 6.26 -9.05
CA PRO A 380 -34.02 6.78 -7.75
C PRO A 380 -33.62 5.78 -6.67
N GLY A 381 -32.73 6.19 -5.77
CA GLY A 381 -32.15 5.37 -4.69
C GLY A 381 -30.83 4.78 -5.17
N ILE A 382 -29.67 5.20 -4.68
CA ILE A 382 -29.22 5.00 -3.30
C ILE A 382 -28.31 6.19 -2.94
N ARG A 383 -28.83 7.18 -2.21
CA ARG A 383 -27.99 8.07 -1.39
C ARG A 383 -27.89 7.43 0.00
N ARG A 384 -27.10 6.37 0.13
CA ARG A 384 -26.69 5.88 1.44
C ARG A 384 -25.19 6.12 1.51
N VAL A 385 -24.80 7.11 2.31
CA VAL A 385 -23.42 7.20 2.80
C VAL A 385 -23.23 5.90 3.58
N LEU A 386 -22.50 4.95 3.00
CA LEU A 386 -22.19 3.71 3.69
C LEU A 386 -21.37 4.07 4.92
N SER A 387 -21.88 3.69 6.10
CA SER A 387 -21.08 3.75 7.32
C SER A 387 -19.97 2.70 7.23
N SER A 388 -18.93 2.82 8.06
CA SER A 388 -17.86 1.81 8.15
C SER A 388 -18.36 0.38 8.38
N ASP A 389 -19.59 0.25 8.88
CA ASP A 389 -20.22 -1.00 9.28
C ASP A 389 -21.09 -1.60 8.16
N ASP A 390 -21.42 -0.84 7.12
CA ASP A 390 -22.20 -1.31 5.95
C ASP A 390 -21.33 -1.98 4.88
N ILE A 391 -20.00 -2.00 5.08
CA ILE A 391 -19.02 -2.53 4.15
C ILE A 391 -18.54 -3.90 4.65
N SER A 392 -19.31 -4.96 4.36
CA SER A 392 -18.82 -6.32 4.56
C SER A 392 -17.74 -6.62 3.52
N LEU A 393 -16.48 -6.63 3.96
CA LEU A 393 -15.36 -7.01 3.10
C LEU A 393 -15.46 -8.47 2.62
N PHE A 394 -16.24 -9.30 3.32
CA PHE A 394 -16.26 -10.77 3.21
C PHE A 394 -17.62 -11.37 3.66
N ASP A 395 -18.75 -11.00 3.05
CA ASP A 395 -20.00 -11.74 3.31
C ASP A 395 -19.99 -13.11 2.61
N ASP A 396 -20.40 -14.15 3.34
CA ASP A 396 -20.18 -15.60 3.15
C ASP A 396 -20.84 -16.27 1.90
N GLY A 397 -20.94 -15.58 0.75
CA GLY A 397 -21.70 -16.11 -0.40
C GLY A 397 -21.16 -15.81 -1.80
N GLY A 398 -20.15 -14.94 -1.94
CA GLY A 398 -19.53 -14.65 -3.23
C GLY A 398 -18.41 -15.64 -3.53
N GLY A 399 -18.73 -16.74 -4.22
CA GLY A 399 -17.75 -17.76 -4.60
C GLY A 399 -16.48 -17.13 -5.17
N PHE A 400 -15.37 -17.33 -4.45
CA PHE A 400 -14.03 -17.11 -4.98
C PHE A 400 -13.96 -17.84 -6.31
N CYS A 401 -13.65 -17.10 -7.37
CA CYS A 401 -13.33 -17.69 -8.66
C CYS A 401 -12.14 -18.63 -8.40
N ASP A 402 -12.32 -19.91 -8.70
CA ASP A 402 -11.34 -20.98 -8.50
C ASP A 402 -9.91 -20.49 -8.74
N ASP A 403 -9.12 -20.50 -7.67
CA ASP A 403 -7.72 -20.07 -7.60
C ASP A 403 -6.81 -21.25 -8.04
N SER A 404 -7.23 -21.99 -9.06
CA SER A 404 -6.32 -22.87 -9.78
C SER A 404 -5.35 -21.99 -10.57
N ASP A 405 -4.21 -21.71 -9.95
CA ASP A 405 -2.99 -21.06 -10.48
C ASP A 405 -2.46 -21.72 -11.79
N THR A 406 -3.22 -22.61 -12.44
CA THR A 406 -2.85 -23.35 -13.67
C THR A 406 -3.50 -22.85 -14.96
N ASP A 407 -4.58 -22.06 -14.91
CA ASP A 407 -5.26 -21.57 -16.12
C ASP A 407 -4.93 -20.12 -16.50
N TRP A 408 -4.13 -19.44 -15.68
CA TRP A 408 -3.76 -18.02 -15.87
C TRP A 408 -2.42 -17.81 -16.61
N GLU A 409 -1.62 -18.86 -16.75
CA GLU A 409 -0.33 -18.88 -17.47
C GLU A 409 -0.44 -19.41 -18.91
N LYS A 410 -1.62 -19.86 -19.37
CA LYS A 410 -1.79 -20.31 -20.75
C LYS A 410 -2.01 -19.13 -21.69
N THR A 411 -1.12 -19.00 -22.67
CA THR A 411 -1.29 -18.15 -23.86
C THR A 411 -2.51 -18.63 -24.66
N PRO A 412 -3.41 -17.75 -25.12
CA PRO A 412 -4.44 -18.13 -26.07
C PRO A 412 -3.83 -18.16 -27.48
N GLU A 413 -3.21 -19.28 -27.85
CA GLU A 413 -2.83 -19.57 -29.24
C GLU A 413 -2.66 -21.09 -29.38
N GLN A 414 -3.76 -21.75 -29.75
CA GLN A 414 -3.86 -22.96 -30.59
C GLN A 414 -5.32 -23.44 -30.54
N GLU A 415 -6.22 -22.67 -31.15
CA GLU A 415 -7.40 -23.27 -31.76
C GLU A 415 -6.92 -23.85 -33.09
N ASP A 416 -6.52 -25.12 -33.07
CA ASP A 416 -6.27 -25.86 -34.29
C ASP A 416 -7.60 -25.99 -35.05
N SER A 417 -7.58 -25.43 -36.25
CA SER A 417 -8.55 -25.67 -37.30
C SER A 417 -8.52 -27.14 -37.71
N GLU A 418 -9.35 -27.98 -37.09
CA GLU A 418 -9.77 -29.22 -37.75
C GLU A 418 -10.83 -28.87 -38.79
N SER A 419 -10.34 -28.39 -39.94
CA SER A 419 -11.09 -28.41 -41.18
C SER A 419 -11.26 -29.84 -41.64
N GLN A 420 -12.51 -30.23 -41.81
CA GLN A 420 -12.98 -31.41 -42.52
C GLN A 420 -12.15 -31.66 -43.79
N LEU A 421 -11.52 -32.84 -43.86
CA LEU A 421 -11.19 -33.47 -45.13
C LEU A 421 -11.76 -34.88 -45.08
N GLU A 422 -12.86 -35.06 -45.80
CA GLU A 422 -13.43 -36.33 -46.17
C GLU A 422 -12.41 -37.09 -47.04
N GLU A 423 -12.05 -38.30 -46.61
CA GLU A 423 -11.34 -39.27 -47.44
C GLU A 423 -12.31 -39.83 -48.50
N ASP A 424 -12.29 -39.26 -49.69
CA ASP A 424 -12.64 -39.97 -50.92
C ASP A 424 -11.37 -40.63 -51.47
N GLY A 425 -11.42 -41.96 -51.60
CA GLY A 425 -10.27 -42.78 -51.97
C GLY A 425 -9.84 -42.70 -53.43
N LEU A 426 -8.71 -43.35 -53.73
CA LEU A 426 -8.50 -44.19 -54.92
C LEU A 426 -7.09 -44.80 -54.92
N GLU A 427 -7.07 -46.08 -55.26
CA GLU A 427 -5.94 -46.90 -55.72
C GLU A 427 -4.96 -46.15 -56.66
N MET A 428 -3.65 -46.45 -56.60
CA MET A 428 -2.96 -47.42 -57.47
C MET A 428 -1.42 -47.22 -57.46
N ASP A 429 -0.72 -48.36 -57.62
CA ASP A 429 0.70 -48.63 -57.94
C ASP A 429 1.82 -48.44 -56.90
#